data_AF-A0A7V8FI05-F1
#
_entry.id   AF-A0A7V8FI05-F1
#
_cell.length_a   1.000
_cell.length_b   1.000
_cell.length_c   1.000
_cell.angle_alpha   90.00
_cell.angle_beta   90.00
_cell.angle_gamma   90.00
#
_symmetry.space_group_name_H-M   'P 1'
#
loop_
_entity.id
_entity.type
_entity.pdbx_description
1 polymer ?
#
loop_
_entity_poly.entity_id
_entity_poly.type
_entity_poly.pdbx_seq_one_letter_code
_entity_poly.pdbx_strand_id
1 'polypeptide(L)'
;MDRPATTDRFRNAQRSLDSQEDPRFEAEYAEEHVTDLALSYRNDPALCREAAYLSAGTLGGQYYTDVQLALHKLHHTHPADLAGSEALTQLYRLARVEAEALDAKLVDLARIALAEQRVAA
;
A
#
# COMPACT_ATOMS: atom_id res chain seq x y z
N MET A 1 50.38 -32.62 26.13
CA MET A 1 49.00 -32.99 25.77
C MET A 1 48.34 -31.72 25.28
N ASP A 2 48.17 -31.61 23.97
CA ASP A 2 47.78 -30.38 23.29
C ASP A 2 46.37 -30.49 22.70
N ARG A 3 45.56 -29.46 23.00
CA ARG A 3 44.31 -28.98 22.37
C ARG A 3 42.99 -29.73 22.71
N PRO A 4 41.91 -28.95 22.94
CA PRO A 4 41.19 -28.34 21.82
C PRO A 4 40.85 -26.86 22.04
N ALA A 5 41.72 -25.95 21.57
CA ALA A 5 41.37 -24.53 21.37
C ALA A 5 40.51 -24.30 20.09
N THR A 6 40.21 -25.38 19.38
CA THR A 6 39.55 -25.36 18.08
C THR A 6 38.03 -25.22 18.22
N THR A 7 37.43 -25.89 19.21
CA THR A 7 35.97 -26.00 19.36
C THR A 7 35.28 -24.68 19.74
N ASP A 8 35.96 -23.82 20.51
CA ASP A 8 35.42 -22.52 20.93
C ASP A 8 35.38 -21.48 19.80
N ARG A 9 36.37 -21.50 18.89
CA ARG A 9 36.37 -20.62 17.72
C ARG A 9 35.28 -20.99 16.73
N PHE A 10 34.99 -22.29 16.56
CA PHE A 10 33.89 -22.74 15.71
C PHE A 10 32.52 -22.38 16.31
N ARG A 11 32.33 -22.50 17.63
CA ARG A 11 31.07 -22.07 18.29
C ARG A 11 30.85 -20.56 18.22
N ASN A 12 31.88 -19.75 18.44
CA ASN A 12 31.77 -18.28 18.32
C ASN A 12 31.55 -17.82 16.87
N ALA A 13 32.16 -18.50 15.88
CA ALA A 13 31.92 -18.21 14.47
C ALA A 13 30.49 -18.57 14.03
N GLN A 14 29.92 -19.66 14.55
CA GLN A 14 28.51 -20.01 14.31
C GLN A 14 27.54 -19.00 14.91
N ARG A 15 27.78 -18.58 16.16
CA ARG A 15 26.96 -17.55 16.82
C ARG A 15 27.05 -16.18 16.14
N SER A 16 28.20 -15.87 15.54
CA SER A 16 28.42 -14.62 14.81
C SER A 16 27.72 -14.58 13.44
N LEU A 17 27.43 -15.74 12.84
CA LEU A 17 26.69 -15.84 11.58
C LEU A 17 25.17 -15.82 11.82
N ASP A 18 24.71 -16.41 12.93
CA ASP A 18 23.29 -16.39 13.33
C ASP A 18 22.80 -15.00 13.78
N SER A 19 23.71 -14.05 14.06
CA SER A 19 23.37 -12.67 14.45
C SER A 19 23.60 -11.63 13.34
N GLN A 20 23.86 -12.07 12.11
CA GLN A 20 23.78 -11.19 10.95
C GLN A 20 22.35 -11.21 10.41
N GLU A 21 21.42 -10.66 11.21
CA GLU A 21 20.14 -10.18 10.69
C GLU A 21 20.50 -9.07 9.69
N ASP A 22 20.47 -9.41 8.39
CA ASP A 22 20.78 -8.45 7.35
C ASP A 22 19.67 -7.41 7.33
N PRO A 23 19.97 -6.12 7.57
CA PRO A 23 18.97 -5.05 7.70
C PRO A 23 18.03 -4.94 6.50
N ARG A 24 18.43 -5.49 5.34
CA ARG A 24 17.59 -5.57 4.15
C ARG A 24 16.39 -6.51 4.35
N PHE A 25 16.55 -7.63 5.05
CA PHE A 25 15.45 -8.55 5.34
C PHE A 25 14.48 -7.98 6.38
N GLU A 26 14.96 -7.23 7.38
CA GLU A 26 14.08 -6.53 8.33
C GLU A 26 13.27 -5.42 7.65
N ALA A 27 13.90 -4.68 6.72
CA ALA A 27 13.21 -3.66 5.93
C ALA A 27 12.17 -4.28 4.96
N GLU A 28 12.51 -5.38 4.29
CA GLU A 28 11.59 -6.11 3.41
C GLU A 28 10.39 -6.64 4.21
N TYR A 29 10.63 -7.27 5.35
CA TYR A 29 9.58 -7.74 6.24
C TYR A 29 8.68 -6.59 6.73
N ALA A 30 9.25 -5.43 7.09
CA ALA A 30 8.47 -4.28 7.51
C ALA A 30 7.57 -3.73 6.37
N GLU A 31 8.04 -3.69 5.13
CA GLU A 31 7.23 -3.26 3.98
C GLU A 31 6.14 -4.28 3.62
N GLU A 32 6.37 -5.59 3.83
CA GLU A 32 5.31 -6.62 3.72
C GLU A 32 4.19 -6.35 4.72
N HIS A 33 4.51 -6.10 5.99
CA HIS A 33 3.51 -5.77 7.03
C HIS A 33 2.72 -4.50 6.71
N VAL A 34 3.37 -3.46 6.20
CA VAL A 34 2.71 -2.24 5.72
C VAL A 34 1.73 -2.57 4.59
N THR A 35 2.16 -3.38 3.63
CA THR A 35 1.36 -3.76 2.46
C THR A 35 0.13 -4.56 2.88
N ASP A 36 0.30 -5.58 3.72
CA ASP A 36 -0.80 -6.42 4.20
C ASP A 36 -1.82 -5.62 5.01
N LEU A 37 -1.34 -4.71 5.88
CA LEU A 37 -2.21 -3.83 6.65
C LEU A 37 -2.98 -2.87 5.74
N ALA A 38 -2.31 -2.24 4.76
CA ALA A 38 -2.96 -1.37 3.79
C ALA A 38 -4.00 -2.11 2.93
N LEU A 39 -3.73 -3.36 2.54
CA LEU A 39 -4.70 -4.21 1.85
C LEU A 39 -5.95 -4.48 2.71
N SER A 40 -5.77 -4.69 4.02
CA SER A 40 -6.90 -4.86 4.94
C SER A 40 -7.79 -3.61 5.04
N TYR A 41 -7.20 -2.42 4.92
CA TYR A 41 -7.92 -1.14 5.01
C TYR A 41 -8.84 -0.85 3.84
N ARG A 42 -8.64 -1.49 2.68
CA ARG A 42 -9.50 -1.29 1.48
C ARG A 42 -10.98 -1.61 1.73
N ASN A 43 -11.26 -2.46 2.72
CA ASN A 43 -12.62 -2.84 3.10
C ASN A 43 -13.14 -2.06 4.32
N ASP A 44 -12.36 -1.15 4.89
CA ASP A 44 -12.77 -0.29 6.01
C ASP A 44 -13.31 1.05 5.47
N PRO A 45 -14.63 1.32 5.59
CA PRO A 45 -15.21 2.55 5.07
C PRO A 45 -14.70 3.84 5.72
N ALA A 46 -14.24 3.79 6.97
CA ALA A 46 -13.71 4.95 7.67
C ALA A 46 -12.32 5.30 7.12
N LEU A 47 -11.45 4.30 6.97
CA LEU A 47 -10.10 4.50 6.42
C LEU A 47 -10.14 4.87 4.94
N CYS A 48 -11.04 4.28 4.15
CA CYS A 48 -11.26 4.68 2.76
C CYS A 48 -11.73 6.14 2.66
N ARG A 49 -12.58 6.61 3.59
CA ARG A 49 -13.01 8.01 3.63
C ARG A 49 -11.87 8.94 3.99
N GLU A 50 -11.06 8.58 4.99
CA GLU A 50 -9.88 9.36 5.38
C GLU A 50 -8.87 9.43 4.22
N ALA A 51 -8.57 8.29 3.59
CA ALA A 51 -7.70 8.23 2.42
C ALA A 51 -8.21 9.11 1.27
N ALA A 52 -9.51 9.08 0.97
CA ALA A 52 -10.13 9.93 -0.04
C ALA A 52 -10.06 11.43 0.32
N TYR A 53 -10.20 11.77 1.61
CA TYR A 53 -10.02 13.14 2.07
C TYR A 53 -8.57 13.62 1.88
N LEU A 54 -7.59 12.77 2.21
CA LEU A 54 -6.16 13.08 2.09
C LEU A 54 -5.67 13.09 0.63
N SER A 55 -6.33 12.39 -0.29
CA SER A 55 -6.03 12.42 -1.73
C SER A 55 -6.74 13.55 -2.48
N ALA A 56 -7.71 14.20 -1.85
CA ALA A 56 -8.47 15.27 -2.50
C ALA A 56 -7.57 16.42 -2.96
N GLY A 57 -7.62 16.74 -4.25
CA GLY A 57 -6.84 17.80 -4.87
C GLY A 57 -5.46 17.37 -5.39
N THR A 58 -5.02 16.12 -5.21
CA THR A 58 -3.65 15.71 -5.59
C THR A 58 -3.50 15.32 -7.06
N LEU A 59 -4.59 14.94 -7.75
CA LEU A 59 -4.57 14.43 -9.13
C LEU A 59 -4.66 15.52 -10.22
N GLY A 60 -4.75 16.79 -9.81
CA GLY A 60 -4.80 17.94 -10.72
C GLY A 60 -6.21 18.24 -11.29
N GLY A 61 -6.41 19.48 -11.73
CA GLY A 61 -7.73 19.96 -12.17
C GLY A 61 -8.28 19.27 -13.42
N GLN A 62 -7.41 18.83 -14.34
CA GLN A 62 -7.83 18.09 -15.54
C GLN A 62 -8.49 16.76 -15.16
N TYR A 63 -7.89 16.00 -14.23
CA TYR A 63 -8.45 14.74 -13.76
C TYR A 63 -9.88 14.92 -13.21
N TYR A 64 -10.07 15.90 -12.32
CA TYR A 64 -11.40 16.17 -11.74
C TYR A 64 -12.41 16.66 -12.79
N THR A 65 -11.95 17.40 -13.80
CA THR A 65 -12.79 17.79 -14.95
C THR A 65 -13.22 16.55 -15.73
N ASP A 66 -12.30 15.62 -16.00
CA ASP A 66 -12.60 14.38 -16.72
C ASP A 66 -13.57 13.49 -15.93
N VAL A 67 -13.45 13.42 -14.60
CA VAL A 67 -14.42 12.74 -13.72
C VAL A 67 -15.80 13.37 -13.82
N GLN A 68 -15.91 14.70 -13.73
CA GLN A 68 -17.19 15.39 -13.86
C GLN A 68 -17.87 15.11 -15.20
N LEU A 69 -17.11 15.17 -16.29
CA LEU A 69 -17.62 14.89 -17.65
C LEU A 69 -18.01 13.41 -17.82
N ALA A 70 -17.24 12.48 -17.27
CA ALA A 70 -17.55 11.06 -17.32
C ALA A 70 -18.84 10.73 -16.56
N LEU A 71 -19.04 11.31 -15.37
CA LEU A 71 -20.27 11.15 -14.59
C LEU A 71 -21.48 11.78 -15.30
N HIS A 72 -21.30 12.93 -15.96
CA HIS A 72 -22.34 13.53 -16.79
C HIS A 72 -22.75 12.62 -17.95
N LYS A 73 -21.78 12.06 -18.69
CA LYS A 73 -22.02 11.09 -19.77
C LYS A 73 -22.71 9.82 -19.26
N LEU A 74 -22.28 9.31 -18.11
CA LEU A 74 -22.88 8.14 -17.47
C LEU A 74 -24.37 8.35 -17.19
N HIS A 75 -24.76 9.50 -16.62
CA HIS A 75 -26.15 9.82 -16.32
C HIS A 75 -27.06 9.80 -17.56
N HIS A 76 -26.51 10.15 -18.73
CA HIS A 76 -27.24 10.22 -20.00
C HIS A 76 -27.12 8.92 -20.83
N THR A 77 -26.36 7.93 -20.34
CA THR A 77 -26.22 6.62 -20.99
C THR A 77 -27.28 5.69 -20.42
N HIS A 78 -28.16 5.16 -21.27
CA HIS A 78 -29.13 4.17 -20.83
C HIS A 78 -28.41 2.90 -20.33
N PRO A 79 -28.79 2.28 -19.20
CA PRO A 79 -28.04 1.15 -18.62
C PRO A 79 -27.84 -0.03 -19.57
N ALA A 80 -28.79 -0.29 -20.47
CA ALA A 80 -28.68 -1.35 -21.48
C ALA A 80 -27.54 -1.11 -22.49
N ASP A 81 -27.14 0.15 -22.68
CA ASP A 81 -26.10 0.56 -23.63
C ASP A 81 -24.74 0.76 -22.94
N LEU A 82 -24.65 0.56 -21.62
CA LEU A 82 -23.44 0.82 -20.85
C LEU A 82 -22.35 -0.22 -21.12
N ALA A 83 -22.74 -1.49 -21.26
CA ALA A 83 -21.81 -2.58 -21.49
C ALA A 83 -21.13 -2.43 -22.87
N GLY A 84 -19.80 -2.49 -22.89
CA GLY A 84 -19.01 -2.28 -24.11
C GLY A 84 -18.93 -0.84 -24.60
N SER A 85 -19.54 0.12 -23.88
CA SER A 85 -19.48 1.53 -24.24
C SER A 85 -18.11 2.16 -23.94
N GLU A 86 -17.81 3.22 -24.68
CA GLU A 86 -16.69 4.10 -24.37
C GLU A 86 -16.85 4.79 -23.00
N ALA A 87 -18.09 5.10 -22.59
CA ALA A 87 -18.38 5.72 -21.30
C ALA A 87 -17.92 4.83 -20.13
N LEU A 88 -18.25 3.53 -20.17
CA LEU A 88 -17.79 2.57 -19.17
C LEU A 88 -16.26 2.42 -19.19
N THR A 89 -15.66 2.40 -20.38
CA THR A 89 -14.20 2.32 -20.55
C THR A 89 -13.49 3.53 -19.94
N GLN A 90 -14.05 4.73 -20.10
CA GLN A 90 -13.52 5.97 -19.52
C GLN A 90 -13.64 5.95 -18.00
N LEU A 91 -14.77 5.50 -17.46
CA LEU A 91 -14.97 5.38 -16.01
C LEU A 91 -13.96 4.41 -15.37
N TYR A 92 -13.71 3.25 -15.98
CA TYR A 92 -12.69 2.32 -15.46
C TYR A 92 -11.28 2.91 -15.47
N ARG A 93 -10.94 3.69 -16.49
CA ARG A 93 -9.64 4.39 -16.52
C ARG A 93 -9.51 5.42 -15.40
N LEU A 94 -10.54 6.23 -15.18
CA LEU A 94 -10.55 7.23 -14.11
C LEU A 94 -10.58 6.60 -12.72
N ALA A 95 -11.35 5.52 -12.55
CA ALA A 95 -11.44 4.76 -11.31
C ALA A 95 -10.09 4.11 -10.95
N ARG A 96 -9.33 3.64 -11.94
CA ARG A 96 -7.97 3.12 -11.70
C ARG A 96 -7.05 4.20 -11.12
N VAL A 97 -7.04 5.39 -11.72
CA VAL A 97 -6.20 6.50 -11.24
C VAL A 97 -6.62 6.93 -9.83
N GLU A 98 -7.93 7.01 -9.57
CA GLU A 98 -8.45 7.31 -8.23
C GLU A 98 -8.00 6.24 -7.22
N ALA A 99 -8.16 4.95 -7.57
CA ALA A 99 -7.80 3.83 -6.71
C ALA A 99 -6.30 3.82 -6.39
N GLU A 100 -5.43 4.07 -7.37
CA GLU A 100 -3.99 4.19 -7.15
C GLU A 100 -3.64 5.31 -6.16
N ALA A 101 -4.34 6.46 -6.23
CA ALA A 101 -4.15 7.56 -5.29
C ALA A 101 -4.66 7.23 -3.88
N LEU A 102 -5.83 6.58 -3.77
CA LEU A 102 -6.40 6.15 -2.49
C LEU A 102 -5.52 5.06 -1.85
N ASP A 103 -5.07 4.08 -2.62
CA ASP A 103 -4.19 3.01 -2.15
C ASP A 103 -2.88 3.56 -1.60
N ALA A 104 -2.28 4.56 -2.26
CA ALA A 104 -1.10 5.24 -1.74
C ALA A 104 -1.35 5.87 -0.36
N LYS A 105 -2.55 6.45 -0.14
CA LYS A 105 -2.93 7.00 1.17
C LYS A 105 -3.24 5.95 2.21
N LEU A 106 -3.80 4.80 1.83
CA LEU A 106 -3.95 3.67 2.74
C LEU A 106 -2.60 3.11 3.20
N VAL A 107 -1.59 3.08 2.31
CA VAL A 107 -0.21 2.74 2.66
C VAL A 107 0.39 3.75 3.64
N ASP A 108 0.21 5.05 3.40
CA ASP A 108 0.68 6.11 4.31
C ASP A 108 0.07 5.93 5.72
N LEU A 109 -1.24 5.66 5.81
CA LEU A 109 -1.93 5.41 7.08
C LEU A 109 -1.42 4.15 7.77
N ALA A 110 -1.20 3.06 7.04
CA ALA A 110 -0.64 1.82 7.57
C ALA A 110 0.77 2.02 8.15
N ARG A 111 1.62 2.80 7.48
CA ARG A 111 2.96 3.16 7.98
C ARG A 111 2.88 3.93 9.29
N ILE A 112 1.97 4.90 9.40
CA ILE A 112 1.76 5.68 10.63
C ILE A 112 1.33 4.75 11.78
N ALA A 113 0.32 3.90 11.54
CA ALA A 113 -0.20 2.99 12.56
C ALA A 113 0.88 2.02 13.09
N LEU A 114 1.70 1.44 12.21
CA LEU A 114 2.78 0.55 12.62
C LEU A 114 3.90 1.30 13.36
N ALA A 115 4.21 2.53 12.96
CA ALA A 115 5.18 3.35 13.68
C ALA A 115 4.70 3.68 15.10
N GLU A 116 3.42 4.01 15.28
CA GLU A 116 2.81 4.27 16.59
C GLU A 116 2.83 3.03 17.49
N GLN A 117 2.55 1.85 16.94
CA GLN A 117 2.61 0.58 17.68
C GLN A 117 4.03 0.27 18.17
N ARG A 118 5.08 0.57 17.39
CA ARG A 118 6.48 0.36 17.79
C ARG A 118 6.94 1.31 18.89
N VAL A 119 6.35 2.50 18.98
CA VAL A 119 6.66 3.47 20.06
C VAL A 119 5.93 3.11 21.36
N ALA A 120 4.77 2.46 21.27
CA ALA A 120 3.97 2.07 22.43
C ALA A 120 4.39 0.73 23.07
N ALA A 121 5.21 -0.07 22.39
CA ALA A 121 5.74 -1.36 22.85
C ALA A 121 7.09 -1.21 23.59
#